data_AF-A0A9N8HAR1-F1
#
_entry.id   AF-A0A9N8HAR1-F1
#
_cell.length_a   1.000
_cell.length_b   1.000
_cell.length_c   1.000
_cell.angle_alpha   90.00
_cell.angle_beta   90.00
_cell.angle_gamma   90.00
#
_symmetry.space_group_name_H-M   'P 1'
#
loop_
_entity.id
_entity.type
_entity.pdbx_description
1 polymer ?
#
loop_
_entity_poly.entity_id
_entity_poly.type
_entity_poly.pdbx_seq_one_letter_code
_entity_poly.pdbx_strand_id
1 'polypeptide(L)'
;MVDKYVPTVADSKRAMDEYTSEIFMGGKNTIVMHNTCEDSLLATPLIYDLVILGELCERITMKKEGSKNWETFHPVLSLLSYMLKAPLVPNGAPVVNALFTQRQAIINVMRACLGLGPDNHMTLEHRFESTLADLQKQATTGKKRKAGQI
;
A
#
# COMPACT_ATOMS: atom_id res chain seq x y z
N MET A 1 15.44 -16.62 10.10
CA MET A 1 15.98 -16.44 8.74
C MET A 1 17.38 -17.01 8.71
N VAL A 2 17.69 -17.88 7.74
CA VAL A 2 19.02 -18.45 7.55
C VAL A 2 19.53 -17.93 6.21
N ASP A 3 20.72 -17.34 6.20
CA ASP A 3 21.40 -16.94 4.97
C ASP A 3 22.71 -17.73 4.82
N LYS A 4 22.97 -18.25 3.62
CA LYS A 4 24.16 -19.02 3.30
C LYS A 4 24.75 -18.50 2.00
N TYR A 5 26.06 -18.25 2.03
CA TYR A 5 26.79 -17.89 0.82
C TYR A 5 27.03 -19.14 -0.03
N VAL A 6 26.55 -19.12 -1.27
CA VAL A 6 26.71 -20.20 -2.25
C VAL A 6 27.24 -19.57 -3.55
N PRO A 7 28.55 -19.69 -3.86
CA PRO A 7 29.17 -18.96 -4.97
C PRO A 7 28.55 -19.21 -6.34
N THR A 8 28.03 -20.42 -6.57
CA THR A 8 27.50 -20.84 -7.88
C THR A 8 26.20 -20.14 -8.27
N VAL A 9 25.47 -19.56 -7.31
CA VAL A 9 24.20 -18.87 -7.61
C VAL A 9 24.36 -17.38 -7.88
N ALA A 10 25.54 -16.79 -7.60
CA ALA A 10 25.83 -15.37 -7.84
C ALA A 10 24.69 -14.43 -7.35
N ASP A 11 24.16 -13.55 -8.20
CA ASP A 11 23.04 -12.61 -7.91
C ASP A 11 21.67 -13.30 -7.80
N SER A 12 21.58 -14.56 -8.26
CA SER A 12 20.35 -15.36 -8.29
C SER A 12 20.06 -15.96 -6.91
N LYS A 13 19.58 -15.10 -6.00
CA LYS A 13 19.19 -15.47 -4.64
C LYS A 13 18.07 -16.51 -4.65
N ARG A 14 18.23 -17.52 -3.79
CA ARG A 14 17.23 -18.56 -3.53
C ARG A 14 16.66 -18.35 -2.13
N ALA A 15 15.37 -18.00 -2.06
CA ALA A 15 14.62 -17.90 -0.83
C ALA A 15 13.73 -19.14 -0.70
N MET A 16 13.80 -19.79 0.46
CA MET A 16 12.98 -20.94 0.81
C MET A 16 12.32 -20.65 2.15
N ASP A 17 11.00 -20.64 2.16
CA ASP A 17 10.21 -20.38 3.35
C ASP A 17 9.18 -21.49 3.54
N GLU A 18 9.01 -21.92 4.78
CA GLU A 18 7.97 -22.86 5.18
C GLU A 18 7.13 -22.23 6.28
N TYR A 19 5.82 -22.16 6.05
CA TYR A 19 4.83 -21.61 6.97
C TYR A 19 3.88 -22.72 7.38
N THR A 20 3.96 -23.16 8.63
CA THR A 20 3.01 -24.10 9.23
C THR A 20 2.10 -23.36 10.20
N SER A 21 0.80 -23.43 9.95
CA SER A 21 -0.25 -22.84 10.79
C SER A 21 -1.18 -23.92 11.31
N GLU A 22 -1.66 -23.76 12.54
CA GLU A 22 -2.74 -24.57 13.10
C GLU A 22 -4.09 -24.01 12.66
N ILE A 23 -4.96 -24.91 12.19
CA ILE A 23 -6.32 -24.60 11.76
C ILE A 23 -7.32 -25.33 12.66
N PHE A 24 -8.61 -25.12 12.39
CA PHE A 24 -9.70 -25.65 13.20
C PHE A 24 -9.57 -27.17 13.47
N MET A 25 -9.99 -27.60 14.67
CA MET A 25 -9.93 -28.98 15.14
C MET A 25 -8.52 -29.60 15.14
N GLY A 26 -7.47 -28.79 15.35
CA GLY A 26 -6.10 -29.29 15.40
C GLY A 26 -5.53 -29.71 14.04
N GLY A 27 -6.21 -29.33 12.94
CA GLY A 27 -5.64 -29.49 11.60
C GLY A 27 -4.39 -28.62 11.43
N LYS A 28 -3.52 -28.99 10.49
CA LYS A 28 -2.33 -28.21 10.14
C LYS A 28 -2.38 -27.82 8.67
N ASN A 29 -2.05 -26.57 8.39
CA ASN A 29 -1.86 -26.06 7.03
C ASN A 29 -0.39 -25.68 6.85
N THR A 30 0.30 -26.30 5.90
CA THR A 30 1.70 -26.02 5.61
C THR A 30 1.84 -25.47 4.19
N ILE A 31 2.47 -24.32 4.07
CA ILE A 31 2.79 -23.66 2.80
C ILE A 31 4.32 -23.63 2.66
N VAL A 32 4.84 -24.23 1.59
CA VAL A 32 6.27 -24.19 1.23
C VAL A 32 6.43 -23.31 0.00
N MET A 33 7.27 -22.29 0.09
CA MET A 33 7.56 -21.36 -0.99
C MET A 33 9.03 -21.39 -1.34
N HIS A 34 9.32 -21.48 -2.63
CA HIS A 34 10.67 -21.36 -3.17
C HIS A 34 10.67 -20.22 -4.19
N ASN A 35 11.33 -19.12 -3.85
CA ASN A 35 11.51 -17.97 -4.72
C ASN A 35 12.95 -17.94 -5.25
N THR A 36 13.07 -17.74 -6.55
CA THR A 36 14.33 -17.38 -7.20
C THR A 36 14.21 -15.93 -7.64
N CYS A 37 15.13 -15.10 -7.18
CA CYS A 37 15.16 -13.70 -7.54
C CYS A 37 16.59 -13.27 -7.83
N GLU A 38 16.75 -12.48 -8.89
CA GLU A 38 17.97 -11.70 -9.08
C GLU A 38 17.88 -10.51 -8.13
N ASP A 39 18.70 -10.52 -7.06
CA ASP A 39 18.57 -9.57 -5.95
C ASP A 39 18.79 -8.13 -6.43
N SER A 40 19.75 -7.93 -7.34
CA SER A 40 20.02 -6.63 -7.94
C SER A 40 18.83 -6.09 -8.75
N LEU A 41 18.15 -6.95 -9.51
CA LEU A 41 16.98 -6.55 -10.31
C LEU A 41 15.76 -6.22 -9.43
N LEU A 42 15.63 -6.88 -8.26
CA LEU A 42 14.57 -6.56 -7.30
C LEU A 42 14.90 -5.27 -6.51
N ALA A 43 16.17 -5.06 -6.14
CA ALA A 43 16.59 -3.93 -5.32
C ALA A 43 16.58 -2.60 -6.08
N THR A 44 17.04 -2.59 -7.33
CA THR A 44 17.17 -1.37 -8.15
C THR A 44 15.87 -0.52 -8.21
N PRO A 45 14.69 -1.07 -8.55
CA PRO A 45 13.46 -0.28 -8.58
C PRO A 45 13.06 0.25 -7.20
N LEU A 46 13.29 -0.52 -6.12
CA LEU A 46 13.00 -0.06 -4.75
C LEU A 46 13.86 1.13 -4.34
N ILE A 47 15.12 1.18 -4.79
CA ILE A 47 16.01 2.32 -4.58
C ILE A 47 15.48 3.55 -5.31
N TYR A 48 15.02 3.42 -6.55
CA TYR A 48 14.41 4.53 -7.27
C TYR A 48 13.15 5.04 -6.57
N ASP A 49 12.27 4.15 -6.13
CA ASP A 49 11.05 4.50 -5.40
C ASP A 49 11.37 5.23 -4.08
N LEU A 50 12.41 4.81 -3.36
CA LEU A 50 12.87 5.49 -2.14
C LEU A 50 13.27 6.94 -2.40
N VAL A 51 14.07 7.19 -3.43
CA VAL A 51 14.53 8.54 -3.76
C VAL A 51 13.39 9.41 -4.26
N ILE A 52 12.56 8.89 -5.16
CA ILE A 52 11.43 9.63 -5.73
C ILE A 52 10.41 9.97 -4.65
N LEU A 53 10.03 9.02 -3.81
CA LEU A 53 9.05 9.26 -2.75
C LEU A 53 9.63 10.14 -1.63
N GLY A 54 10.91 9.99 -1.32
CA GLY A 54 11.61 10.85 -0.36
C GLY A 54 11.59 12.31 -0.80
N GLU A 55 11.97 12.58 -2.06
CA GLU A 55 11.96 13.92 -2.66
C GLU A 55 10.55 14.52 -2.71
N LEU A 56 9.54 13.71 -3.07
CA LEU A 56 8.15 14.14 -3.04
C LEU A 56 7.70 14.55 -1.63
N CYS A 57 8.09 13.78 -0.60
CA CYS A 57 7.73 14.11 0.79
C CYS A 57 8.33 15.44 1.24
N GLU A 58 9.54 15.81 0.79
CA GLU A 58 10.15 17.10 1.12
C GLU A 58 9.38 18.30 0.53
N ARG A 59 8.71 18.12 -0.62
CA ARG A 59 7.88 19.17 -1.23
C ARG A 59 6.51 19.33 -0.57
N ILE A 60 6.03 18.31 0.15
CA ILE A 60 4.71 18.34 0.76
C ILE A 60 4.78 19.12 2.08
N THR A 61 3.90 20.11 2.21
CA THR A 61 3.67 20.83 3.47
C THR A 61 2.22 20.66 3.89
N MET A 62 2.01 20.51 5.18
CA MET A 62 0.69 20.28 5.78
C MET A 62 0.44 21.32 6.86
N LYS A 63 -0.84 21.67 7.02
CA LYS A 63 -1.27 22.60 8.05
C LYS A 63 -2.39 21.95 8.83
N LYS A 64 -2.19 21.81 10.14
CA LYS A 64 -3.25 21.34 11.03
C LYS A 64 -4.39 22.35 11.05
N GLU A 65 -5.63 21.87 11.02
CA GLU A 65 -6.82 22.71 11.16
C GLU A 65 -6.74 23.53 12.45
N GLY A 66 -6.93 24.86 12.33
CA GLY A 66 -6.78 25.81 13.43
C GLY A 66 -5.34 26.24 13.77
N SER A 67 -4.30 25.61 13.22
CA SER A 67 -2.93 26.13 13.32
C SER A 67 -2.73 27.29 12.36
N LYS A 68 -1.71 28.13 12.59
CA LYS A 68 -1.30 29.20 11.65
C LYS A 68 -0.16 28.76 10.73
N ASN A 69 0.70 27.86 11.22
CA ASN A 69 1.96 27.51 10.58
C ASN A 69 1.81 26.27 9.70
N TRP A 70 2.57 26.27 8.60
CA TRP A 70 2.78 25.09 7.77
C TRP A 70 3.93 24.28 8.35
N GLU A 71 3.79 22.96 8.31
CA GLU A 71 4.76 22.00 8.80
C GLU A 71 5.11 21.01 7.68
N THR A 72 6.35 20.54 7.66
CA THR A 72 6.80 19.46 6.79
C THR A 72 6.60 18.11 7.49
N PHE A 73 6.81 17.01 6.77
CA PHE A 73 6.90 15.70 7.42
C PHE A 73 8.03 15.65 8.45
N HIS A 74 7.88 14.75 9.42
CA HIS A 74 8.91 14.45 10.40
C HIS A 74 10.17 13.91 9.68
N PRO A 75 11.40 14.25 10.10
CA PRO A 75 12.64 13.83 9.42
C PRO A 75 12.78 12.31 9.25
N VAL A 76 12.23 11.55 10.20
CA VAL A 76 12.04 10.10 10.05
C VAL A 76 10.78 9.85 9.21
N LEU A 77 10.97 9.74 7.89
CA LEU A 77 9.90 9.51 6.90
C LEU A 77 9.36 8.08 6.96
N SER A 78 8.47 7.79 7.91
CA SER A 78 7.84 6.47 8.05
C SER A 78 6.99 6.06 6.85
N LEU A 79 6.66 6.97 5.93
CA LEU A 79 5.98 6.67 4.67
C LEU A 79 6.83 5.78 3.74
N LEU A 80 8.16 5.85 3.87
CA LEU A 80 9.11 5.03 3.10
C LEU A 80 9.19 3.58 3.56
N SER A 81 8.46 3.20 4.63
CA SER A 81 8.52 1.86 5.23
C SER A 81 8.18 0.73 4.25
N TYR A 82 7.42 1.02 3.19
CA TYR A 82 7.08 0.03 2.15
C TYR A 82 8.31 -0.59 1.47
N MET A 83 9.41 0.16 1.33
CA MET A 83 10.63 -0.30 0.67
C MET A 83 11.70 -0.79 1.66
N LEU A 84 11.43 -0.75 2.97
CA LEU A 84 12.42 -1.05 4.01
C LEU A 84 12.00 -2.26 4.84
N LYS A 85 12.92 -3.21 4.99
CA LYS A 85 12.68 -4.43 5.78
C LYS A 85 12.54 -4.14 7.29
N ALA A 86 13.28 -3.16 7.79
CA ALA A 86 13.26 -2.73 9.19
C ALA A 86 13.07 -1.21 9.24
N PRO A 87 11.83 -0.72 9.09
CA PRO A 87 11.57 0.70 8.99
C PRO A 87 11.86 1.42 10.32
N LEU A 88 12.52 2.57 10.24
CA LEU A 88 12.65 3.49 11.36
C LEU A 88 11.37 4.33 11.46
N VAL A 89 10.86 4.50 12.68
CA VAL A 89 9.68 5.31 12.97
C VAL A 89 9.99 6.36 14.02
N PRO A 90 9.25 7.48 14.07
CA PRO A 90 9.40 8.47 15.13
C PRO A 90 9.23 7.85 16.53
N ASN A 91 9.91 8.42 17.53
CA ASN A 91 9.83 7.93 18.90
C ASN A 91 8.39 7.92 19.41
N GLY A 92 7.94 6.77 19.91
CA GLY A 92 6.57 6.56 20.39
C GLY A 92 5.55 6.17 19.32
N ALA A 93 5.92 6.16 18.03
CA ALA A 93 5.05 5.66 16.97
C ALA A 93 5.15 4.12 16.83
N PRO A 94 4.06 3.42 16.46
CA PRO A 94 4.09 1.98 16.23
C PRO A 94 4.78 1.63 14.91
N VAL A 95 5.46 0.48 14.88
CA VAL A 95 6.01 -0.10 13.65
C VAL A 95 4.94 -0.94 12.97
N VAL A 96 4.66 -0.65 11.69
CA VAL A 96 3.73 -1.43 10.86
C VAL A 96 4.54 -2.10 9.75
N ASN A 97 4.60 -3.44 9.73
CA ASN A 97 5.33 -4.22 8.72
C ASN A 97 4.42 -4.89 7.68
N ALA A 98 3.11 -4.65 7.75
CA ALA A 98 2.15 -5.17 6.77
C ALA A 98 2.26 -4.40 5.45
N LEU A 99 2.81 -5.04 4.42
CA LEU A 99 3.16 -4.43 3.13
C LEU A 99 1.97 -3.70 2.47
N PHE A 100 0.78 -4.30 2.47
CA PHE A 100 -0.41 -3.67 1.87
C PHE A 100 -0.91 -2.46 2.67
N THR A 101 -0.79 -2.49 4.00
CA THR A 101 -1.15 -1.35 4.85
C THR A 101 -0.20 -0.18 4.61
N GLN A 102 1.11 -0.46 4.48
CA GLN A 102 2.11 0.55 4.13
C GLN A 102 1.82 1.15 2.75
N ARG A 103 1.50 0.33 1.74
CA ARG A 103 1.09 0.80 0.41
C ARG A 103 -0.14 1.70 0.46
N GLN A 104 -1.15 1.30 1.22
CA GLN A 104 -2.39 2.06 1.33
C GLN A 104 -2.16 3.43 1.98
N ALA A 105 -1.23 3.54 2.92
CA ALA A 105 -0.83 4.82 3.49
C ALA A 105 -0.25 5.76 2.43
N ILE A 106 0.66 5.28 1.57
CA ILE A 106 1.23 6.05 0.45
C ILE A 106 0.11 6.56 -0.49
N ILE A 107 -0.78 5.66 -0.91
CA ILE A 107 -1.89 6.00 -1.80
C ILE A 107 -2.80 7.05 -1.18
N ASN A 108 -3.15 6.90 0.09
CA ASN A 108 -4.05 7.83 0.76
C ASN A 108 -3.42 9.22 0.96
N VAL A 109 -2.11 9.31 1.17
CA VAL A 109 -1.39 10.60 1.19
C VAL A 109 -1.45 11.27 -0.19
N MET A 110 -1.19 10.51 -1.27
CA MET A 110 -1.28 11.05 -2.64
C MET A 110 -2.71 11.47 -3.00
N ARG A 111 -3.72 10.69 -2.60
CA ARG A 111 -5.15 11.06 -2.77
C ARG A 111 -5.50 12.35 -2.04
N ALA A 112 -5.01 12.51 -0.81
CA ALA A 112 -5.21 13.74 -0.06
C ALA A 112 -4.60 14.96 -0.76
N CYS A 113 -3.43 14.80 -1.40
CA CYS A 113 -2.82 15.87 -2.22
C CYS A 113 -3.69 16.28 -3.43
N LEU A 114 -4.55 15.38 -3.91
CA LEU A 114 -5.53 15.63 -4.98
C LEU A 114 -6.90 16.11 -4.45
N GLY A 115 -7.04 16.33 -3.14
CA GLY A 115 -8.32 16.68 -2.51
C GLY A 115 -9.33 15.53 -2.47
N LEU A 116 -8.87 14.29 -2.66
CA LEU A 116 -9.71 13.10 -2.59
C LEU A 116 -9.67 12.49 -1.19
N GLY A 117 -10.81 11.99 -0.74
CA GLY A 117 -10.88 11.23 0.51
C GLY A 117 -10.08 9.92 0.46
N PRO A 118 -9.67 9.39 1.63
CA PRO A 118 -8.96 8.11 1.72
C PRO A 118 -9.84 6.97 1.22
N ASP A 119 -9.22 6.00 0.56
CA ASP A 119 -9.91 4.78 0.17
C ASP A 119 -10.01 3.83 1.37
N ASN A 120 -11.25 3.47 1.70
CA ASN A 120 -11.66 2.68 2.86
C ASN A 120 -12.30 1.35 2.48
N HIS A 121 -12.46 1.07 1.18
CA HIS A 121 -13.04 -0.17 0.63
C HIS A 121 -14.44 -0.55 1.15
N MET A 122 -15.19 0.38 1.76
CA MET A 122 -16.52 0.07 2.29
C MET A 122 -17.58 -0.11 1.20
N THR A 123 -17.46 0.63 0.08
CA THR A 123 -18.35 0.57 -1.10
C THR A 123 -19.85 0.56 -0.73
N LEU A 124 -20.25 1.41 0.23
CA LEU A 124 -21.58 1.36 0.85
C LEU A 124 -22.71 1.66 -0.14
N GLU A 125 -22.42 2.45 -1.18
CA GLU A 125 -23.30 2.73 -2.31
C GLU A 125 -23.84 1.46 -2.99
N HIS A 126 -23.12 0.34 -2.90
CA HIS A 126 -23.51 -0.96 -3.45
C HIS A 126 -24.07 -1.94 -2.41
N ARG A 127 -24.22 -1.52 -1.15
CA ARG A 127 -24.63 -2.40 -0.04
C ARG A 127 -25.99 -2.09 0.54
N PHE A 128 -26.64 -1.00 0.11
CA PHE A 128 -28.02 -0.68 0.46
C PHE A 128 -28.93 -0.75 -0.77
N GLU A 129 -30.09 -1.38 -0.61
CA GLU A 129 -31.09 -1.50 -1.68
C GLU A 129 -31.57 -0.13 -2.17
N SER A 130 -31.72 0.82 -1.25
CA SER A 130 -32.11 2.21 -1.58
C SER A 130 -31.11 2.89 -2.51
N THR A 131 -29.81 2.79 -2.22
CA THR A 131 -28.76 3.40 -3.06
C THR A 131 -28.59 2.67 -4.39
N LEU A 132 -28.77 1.34 -4.42
CA LEU A 132 -28.73 0.56 -5.65
C LEU A 132 -29.89 0.92 -6.60
N ALA A 133 -31.11 1.05 -6.07
CA ALA A 133 -32.27 1.48 -6.85
C ALA A 133 -32.05 2.87 -7.46
N ASP A 134 -31.45 3.80 -6.72
CA ASP A 134 -31.16 5.14 -7.21
C ASP A 134 -30.06 5.15 -8.29
N LEU A 135 -29.03 4.30 -8.16
CA LEU A 135 -28.04 4.09 -9.20
C LEU A 135 -28.65 3.49 -10.48
N GLN A 136 -29.57 2.52 -10.37
CA GLN A 136 -30.28 1.95 -11.51
C GLN A 136 -31.19 2.96 -12.21
N LYS A 137 -31.87 3.83 -11.45
CA LYS A 137 -32.64 4.96 -12.00
C LYS A 137 -31.72 5.94 -12.73
N GLN A 138 -30.55 6.27 -12.19
CA GLN A 138 -29.58 7.14 -12.88
C GLN A 138 -29.06 6.51 -14.18
N ALA A 139 -28.77 5.21 -14.18
CA ALA A 139 -28.32 4.47 -15.36
C ALA A 139 -29.38 4.44 -16.48
N THR A 140 -30.64 4.21 -16.13
CA THR A 140 -31.77 4.21 -17.08
C THR A 140 -32.07 5.60 -17.64
N THR A 141 -31.90 6.66 -16.82
CA THR A 141 -32.08 8.06 -17.24
C THR A 141 -30.96 8.54 -18.16
N GLY A 142 -29.70 8.14 -17.90
CA GLY A 142 -28.56 8.41 -18.78
C GLY A 142 -28.67 7.72 -20.14
N LYS A 143 -29.27 6.52 -20.18
CA LYS A 143 -29.53 5.78 -21.43
C LYS A 143 -30.59 6.47 -22.31
N LYS A 144 -31.63 7.07 -21.70
CA LYS A 144 -32.63 7.87 -22.42
C LYS A 144 -32.07 9.18 -22.99
N ARG A 145 -31.14 9.84 -22.30
CA ARG A 145 -30.46 11.05 -22.82
C ARG A 145 -29.57 10.78 -24.03
N LYS A 146 -28.87 9.64 -24.09
CA LYS A 146 -28.07 9.25 -25.27
C LYS A 146 -28.91 8.80 -26.47
N ALA A 147 -30.14 8.34 -26.25
CA ALA A 147 -31.03 7.90 -27.33
C ALA A 147 -31.79 9.05 -28.02
N GLY A 148 -31.80 10.27 -27.45
CA GLY A 148 -32.48 11.44 -28.00
C GLY A 148 -31.55 12.46 -28.71
N GLN A 149 -30.31 12.08 -29.01
CA GLN A 149 -29.31 12.92 -29.70
C GLN A 149 -28.91 12.35 -31.08
N ILE A 150 -29.77 11.53 -31.70
CA ILE A 150 -29.66 11.07 -33.09
C ILE A 150 -30.87 11.59 -33.86
#